data_AF-A0A2G6T8J4-F1
#
_entry.id   AF-A0A2G6T8J4-F1
#
_cell.length_a   1.000
_cell.length_b   1.000
_cell.length_c   1.000
_cell.angle_alpha   90.00
_cell.angle_beta   90.00
_cell.angle_gamma   90.00
#
_symmetry.space_group_name_H-M   'P 1'
#
loop_
_entity.id
_entity.type
_entity.pdbx_description
1 polymer ?
#
loop_
_entity_poly.entity_id
_entity_poly.type
_entity_poly.pdbx_seq_one_letter_code
_entity_poly.pdbx_strand_id
1 'polypeptide(L)'
;MKSIFKIALTASLICLISFQASAQSKYKCMLQMANYMGEGAYIVVSLINPKGEYEKTLYVMGDDKKWYKSLKEWNKFQAQKHEDISAKTGASVTGGDRSITTIEIEDSKINKGYKLRFESAVEDQKYHVNDVEIPLTTEGLADKTEGKGYIRYVRLNKI
;
A
#
# COMPACT_ATOMS: atom_id res chain seq x y z
N MET A 1 -39.91 20.55 -33.33
CA MET A 1 -38.46 20.90 -33.48
C MET A 1 -37.80 21.38 -32.19
N LYS A 2 -38.41 22.26 -31.37
CA LYS A 2 -37.79 22.80 -30.13
C LYS A 2 -37.53 21.76 -29.01
N SER A 3 -38.26 20.65 -28.97
CA SER A 3 -38.10 19.61 -27.92
C SER A 3 -36.96 18.63 -28.20
N ILE A 4 -36.71 18.32 -29.48
CA ILE A 4 -35.66 17.38 -29.90
C ILE A 4 -34.26 17.96 -29.63
N PHE A 5 -34.10 19.28 -29.82
CA PHE A 5 -32.87 20.00 -29.44
C PHE A 5 -32.60 19.99 -27.93
N LYS A 6 -33.65 20.03 -27.08
CA LYS A 6 -33.48 19.96 -25.61
C LYS A 6 -33.07 18.56 -25.16
N ILE A 7 -33.63 17.52 -25.77
CA ILE A 7 -33.27 16.12 -25.48
C ILE A 7 -31.83 15.82 -25.93
N ALA A 8 -31.43 16.31 -27.11
CA ALA A 8 -30.05 16.16 -27.60
C ALA A 8 -29.02 16.91 -26.71
N LEU A 9 -29.35 18.11 -26.22
CA LEU A 9 -28.47 18.87 -25.33
C LEU A 9 -28.34 18.22 -23.95
N THR A 10 -29.40 17.58 -23.45
CA THR A 10 -29.39 16.85 -22.16
C THR A 10 -28.65 15.51 -22.27
N ALA A 11 -28.79 14.80 -23.40
CA ALA A 11 -28.03 13.57 -23.67
C ALA A 11 -26.52 13.82 -23.83
N SER A 12 -26.12 14.97 -24.40
CA SER A 12 -24.71 15.36 -24.50
C SER A 12 -24.07 15.69 -23.15
N LEU A 13 -24.85 16.08 -22.13
CA LEU A 13 -24.32 16.43 -20.81
C LEU A 13 -24.02 15.18 -19.96
N ILE A 14 -24.67 14.04 -20.25
CA ILE A 14 -24.47 12.77 -19.53
C ILE A 14 -23.22 12.02 -20.00
N CYS A 15 -22.70 12.31 -21.19
CA CYS A 15 -21.45 11.70 -21.69
C CYS A 15 -20.15 12.34 -21.15
N LEU A 16 -20.24 13.38 -20.33
CA LEU A 16 -19.08 14.10 -19.78
C LEU A 16 -18.63 13.61 -18.39
N ILE A 17 -19.12 12.46 -17.93
CA ILE A 17 -18.53 11.76 -16.77
C ILE A 17 -17.24 11.07 -17.25
N SER A 18 -16.30 11.87 -17.73
CA SER A 18 -14.95 11.46 -18.05
C SER A 18 -14.37 10.85 -16.79
N PHE A 19 -13.91 9.59 -16.88
CA PHE A 19 -13.11 8.95 -15.85
C PHE A 19 -11.97 9.89 -15.49
N GLN A 20 -12.04 10.54 -14.33
CA GLN A 20 -10.90 11.25 -13.77
C GLN A 20 -9.91 10.19 -13.31
N ALA A 21 -9.07 9.74 -14.24
CA ALA A 21 -7.88 8.98 -13.89
C ALA A 21 -7.04 9.88 -12.98
N SER A 22 -7.03 9.57 -11.68
CA SER A 22 -6.14 10.24 -10.74
C SER A 22 -4.71 9.97 -11.19
N ALA A 23 -3.90 11.02 -11.30
CA ALA A 23 -2.47 10.86 -11.54
C ALA A 23 -1.87 9.98 -10.44
N GLN A 24 -1.16 8.94 -10.86
CA GLN A 24 -0.47 7.99 -9.99
C GLN A 24 1.02 8.02 -10.31
N SER A 25 1.82 8.16 -9.26
CA SER A 25 3.27 8.05 -9.33
C SER A 25 3.71 6.65 -8.93
N LYS A 26 4.67 6.11 -9.66
CA LYS A 26 5.33 4.85 -9.31
C LYS A 26 6.50 5.14 -8.38
N TYR A 27 6.65 4.30 -7.37
CA TYR A 27 7.77 4.34 -6.44
C TYR A 27 8.41 2.97 -6.35
N LYS A 28 9.73 2.94 -6.48
CA LYS A 28 10.54 1.81 -6.06
C LYS A 28 10.61 1.82 -4.54
N CYS A 29 9.95 0.85 -3.92
CA CYS A 29 9.97 0.58 -2.49
C CYS A 29 11.07 -0.43 -2.19
N MET A 30 12.17 0.05 -1.63
CA MET A 30 13.24 -0.79 -1.11
C MET A 30 13.06 -0.97 0.39
N LEU A 31 13.03 -2.21 0.85
CA LEU A 31 13.11 -2.54 2.26
C LEU A 31 14.36 -3.37 2.54
N GLN A 32 15.00 -3.09 3.66
CA GLN A 32 16.09 -3.88 4.21
C GLN A 32 15.58 -4.56 5.48
N MET A 33 15.69 -5.88 5.57
CA MET A 33 15.31 -6.62 6.76
C MET A 33 16.37 -6.50 7.85
N ALA A 34 15.93 -6.50 9.10
CA ALA A 34 16.77 -6.73 10.26
C ALA A 34 17.27 -8.19 10.24
N ASN A 35 18.38 -8.44 10.92
CA ASN A 35 18.86 -9.81 11.11
C ASN A 35 18.01 -10.48 12.18
N TYR A 36 17.36 -11.58 11.82
CA TYR A 36 16.63 -12.46 12.73
C TYR A 36 16.74 -13.90 12.23
N MET A 37 16.45 -14.86 13.09
CA MET A 37 16.36 -16.27 12.73
C MET A 37 14.90 -16.67 12.55
N GLY A 38 14.60 -17.51 11.57
CA GLY A 38 13.24 -17.99 11.28
C GLY A 38 12.92 -17.95 9.80
N GLU A 39 11.67 -18.27 9.47
CA GLU A 39 11.13 -18.21 8.12
C GLU A 39 11.04 -16.78 7.58
N GLY A 40 10.79 -16.66 6.28
CA GLY A 40 10.59 -15.35 5.64
C GLY A 40 9.44 -14.55 6.24
N ALA A 41 9.67 -13.27 6.50
CA ALA A 41 8.64 -12.38 7.00
C ALA A 41 7.58 -12.11 5.91
N TYR A 42 6.33 -12.20 6.33
CA TYR A 42 5.19 -11.64 5.62
C TYR A 42 5.13 -10.16 5.93
N ILE A 43 5.06 -9.33 4.89
CA ILE A 43 5.03 -7.87 5.01
C ILE A 43 3.91 -7.33 4.14
N VAL A 44 3.13 -6.40 4.67
CA VAL A 44 2.12 -5.68 3.87
C VAL A 44 2.39 -4.19 3.88
N VAL A 45 2.27 -3.57 2.71
CA VAL A 45 2.32 -2.11 2.52
C VAL A 45 0.90 -1.62 2.33
N SER A 46 0.40 -0.85 3.29
CA SER A 46 -0.96 -0.29 3.27
C SER A 46 -0.93 1.23 3.20
N LEU A 47 -1.87 1.80 2.46
CA LEU A 47 -2.20 3.21 2.53
C LEU A 47 -3.19 3.44 3.67
N ILE A 48 -2.81 4.31 4.61
CA ILE A 48 -3.63 4.69 5.75
C ILE A 48 -4.09 6.14 5.57
N ASN A 49 -5.39 6.37 5.74
CA ASN A 49 -5.99 7.70 5.58
C ASN A 49 -5.69 8.61 6.78
N PRO A 50 -6.00 9.93 6.69
CA PRO A 50 -5.75 10.87 7.79
C PRO A 50 -6.51 10.57 9.09
N LYS A 51 -7.56 9.74 9.03
CA LYS A 51 -8.31 9.27 10.21
C LYS A 51 -7.67 8.04 10.88
N GLY A 52 -6.60 7.50 10.30
CA GLY A 52 -5.91 6.30 10.79
C GLY A 52 -6.52 4.99 10.29
N GLU A 53 -7.44 5.04 9.34
CA GLU A 53 -8.13 3.87 8.79
C GLU A 53 -7.41 3.33 7.54
N TYR A 54 -7.52 2.02 7.31
CA TYR A 54 -7.00 1.39 6.10
C TYR A 54 -7.78 1.85 4.87
N GLU A 55 -7.08 2.38 3.88
CA GLU A 55 -7.69 2.81 2.62
C GLU A 55 -7.42 1.81 1.49
N LYS A 56 -6.19 1.29 1.36
CA LYS A 56 -5.80 0.43 0.22
C LYS A 56 -4.60 -0.44 0.53
N THR A 57 -4.61 -1.68 0.04
CA THR A 57 -3.41 -2.53 -0.02
C THR A 57 -2.57 -2.16 -1.25
N LEU A 58 -1.31 -1.76 -1.03
CA LEU A 58 -0.37 -1.39 -2.08
C LEU A 58 0.48 -2.57 -2.53
N TYR A 59 0.96 -3.38 -1.59
CA TYR A 59 1.75 -4.58 -1.89
C TYR A 59 1.77 -5.56 -0.73
N VAL A 60 1.93 -6.85 -1.01
CA VAL A 60 2.11 -7.94 -0.04
C VAL A 60 3.37 -8.73 -0.41
N MET A 61 4.34 -8.79 0.50
CA MET A 61 5.43 -9.76 0.44
C MET A 61 5.01 -10.98 1.27
N GLY A 62 4.89 -12.13 0.61
CA GLY A 62 4.28 -13.33 1.12
C GLY A 62 3.12 -13.76 0.21
N ASP A 63 3.30 -14.87 -0.50
CA ASP A 63 2.38 -15.38 -1.51
C ASP A 63 1.45 -16.49 -1.01
N ASP A 64 1.81 -17.15 0.09
CA ASP A 64 0.96 -18.17 0.70
C ASP A 64 -0.11 -17.56 1.60
N LYS A 65 -1.35 -17.59 1.11
CA LYS A 65 -2.54 -17.05 1.79
C LYS A 65 -2.76 -17.64 3.19
N LYS A 66 -2.24 -18.84 3.49
CA LYS A 66 -2.40 -19.46 4.82
C LYS A 66 -1.78 -18.62 5.94
N TRP A 67 -0.78 -17.80 5.60
CA TRP A 67 -0.05 -16.95 6.53
C TRP A 67 -0.59 -15.52 6.65
N TYR A 68 -1.60 -15.14 5.85
CA TYR A 68 -2.18 -13.79 5.91
C TYR A 68 -2.82 -13.46 7.25
N LYS A 69 -3.32 -14.46 7.97
CA LYS A 69 -3.84 -14.33 9.35
C LYS A 69 -2.79 -13.86 10.36
N SER A 70 -1.50 -14.00 10.05
CA SER A 70 -0.40 -13.52 10.89
C SER A 70 -0.31 -12.00 10.89
N LEU A 71 -0.74 -11.35 9.81
CA LEU A 71 -0.88 -9.90 9.68
C LEU A 71 -2.25 -9.44 10.19
N LYS A 72 -2.44 -9.47 11.51
CA LYS A 72 -3.76 -9.45 12.15
C LYS A 72 -4.64 -8.26 11.77
N GLU A 73 -4.13 -7.02 11.80
CA GLU A 73 -4.94 -5.83 11.51
C GLU A 73 -5.24 -5.69 10.02
N TRP A 74 -4.24 -5.88 9.15
CA TRP A 74 -4.48 -5.94 7.71
C TRP A 74 -5.44 -7.07 7.32
N ASN A 75 -5.36 -8.24 7.94
CA ASN A 75 -6.25 -9.36 7.64
C ASN A 75 -7.71 -9.05 8.00
N LYS A 76 -7.96 -8.34 9.11
CA LYS A 76 -9.30 -7.83 9.44
C LYS A 76 -9.81 -6.86 8.38
N PHE A 77 -8.98 -5.92 7.95
CA PHE A 77 -9.32 -5.00 6.86
C PHE A 77 -9.66 -5.77 5.58
N GLN A 78 -8.83 -6.75 5.21
CA GLN A 78 -9.05 -7.52 4.00
C GLN A 78 -10.29 -8.41 4.05
N ALA A 79 -10.61 -8.97 5.21
CA ALA A 79 -11.83 -9.74 5.42
C ALA A 79 -13.10 -8.90 5.25
N GLN A 80 -13.02 -7.57 5.43
CA GLN A 80 -14.15 -6.66 5.23
C GLN A 80 -14.25 -6.14 3.80
N LYS A 81 -13.10 -5.80 3.18
CA LYS A 81 -13.07 -5.12 1.89
C LYS A 81 -12.95 -6.06 0.68
N HIS A 82 -12.38 -7.25 0.87
CA HIS A 82 -12.14 -8.23 -0.18
C HIS A 82 -11.41 -7.65 -1.41
N GLU A 83 -10.38 -6.83 -1.20
CA GLU A 83 -9.60 -6.28 -2.30
C GLU A 83 -8.84 -7.39 -3.03
N ASP A 84 -8.85 -7.36 -4.36
CA ASP A 84 -7.98 -8.21 -5.16
C ASP A 84 -6.52 -7.75 -5.05
N ILE A 85 -5.67 -8.69 -4.60
CA ILE A 85 -4.23 -8.50 -4.39
C ILE A 85 -3.39 -9.42 -5.31
N SER A 86 -4.02 -10.13 -6.24
CA SER A 86 -3.34 -11.07 -7.15
C SER A 86 -2.16 -10.43 -7.89
N ALA A 87 -2.32 -9.20 -8.36
CA ALA A 87 -1.28 -8.43 -9.05
C ALA A 87 -0.34 -7.64 -8.12
N LYS A 88 -0.47 -7.78 -6.80
CA LYS A 88 0.25 -6.99 -5.78
C LYS A 88 0.95 -7.86 -4.74
N THR A 89 1.25 -9.11 -5.10
CA THR A 89 1.81 -10.11 -4.18
C THR A 89 3.14 -10.62 -4.71
N GLY A 90 4.11 -10.86 -3.83
CA GLY A 90 5.41 -11.44 -4.14
C GLY A 90 5.92 -12.35 -3.02
N ALA A 91 7.18 -12.76 -3.11
CA ALA A 91 7.80 -13.63 -2.10
C ALA A 91 7.92 -12.95 -0.72
N SER A 92 7.86 -13.74 0.35
CA SER A 92 8.24 -13.31 1.71
C SER A 92 9.73 -12.94 1.78
N VAL A 93 10.15 -12.19 2.80
CA VAL A 93 11.51 -11.66 2.89
C VAL A 93 12.24 -12.17 4.14
N THR A 94 13.33 -12.89 3.93
CA THR A 94 14.16 -13.47 5.00
C THR A 94 14.90 -12.40 5.80
N GLY A 95 15.29 -12.73 7.04
CA GLY A 95 16.14 -11.87 7.87
C GLY A 95 17.45 -11.51 7.17
N GLY A 96 17.81 -10.23 7.24
CA GLY A 96 19.01 -9.69 6.57
C GLY A 96 18.88 -9.44 5.06
N ASP A 97 17.87 -10.00 4.40
CA ASP A 97 17.66 -9.79 2.97
C ASP A 97 17.09 -8.41 2.64
N ARG A 98 17.20 -8.05 1.36
CA ARG A 98 16.63 -6.83 0.79
C ARG A 98 15.57 -7.19 -0.23
N SER A 99 14.40 -6.54 -0.13
CA SER A 99 13.35 -6.63 -1.15
C SER A 99 13.16 -5.28 -1.83
N ILE A 100 12.87 -5.34 -3.13
CA ILE A 100 12.60 -4.17 -3.98
C ILE A 100 11.31 -4.46 -4.74
N THR A 101 10.28 -3.66 -4.50
CA THR A 101 9.00 -3.74 -5.21
C THR A 101 8.63 -2.38 -5.80
N THR A 102 7.70 -2.36 -6.74
CA THR A 102 7.11 -1.13 -7.26
C THR A 102 5.71 -0.97 -6.65
N ILE A 103 5.47 0.18 -6.03
CA ILE A 103 4.15 0.57 -5.54
C ILE A 103 3.65 1.80 -6.30
N GLU A 104 2.34 1.90 -6.47
CA GLU A 104 1.68 3.04 -7.09
C GLU A 104 0.93 3.84 -6.03
N ILE A 105 1.18 5.14 -6.01
CA ILE A 105 0.59 6.08 -5.06
C ILE A 105 -0.12 7.17 -5.84
N GLU A 106 -1.37 7.46 -5.48
CA GLU A 106 -2.11 8.58 -6.05
C GLU A 106 -1.52 9.91 -5.58
N ASP A 107 -1.18 10.76 -6.53
CA ASP A 107 -0.54 12.06 -6.26
C ASP A 107 -1.44 12.97 -5.41
N SER A 108 -2.76 12.80 -5.54
CA SER A 108 -3.78 13.53 -4.76
C SER A 108 -3.70 13.27 -3.25
N LYS A 109 -3.04 12.18 -2.82
CA LYS A 109 -2.91 11.76 -1.42
C LYS A 109 -1.66 12.35 -0.75
N ILE A 110 -0.67 12.76 -1.54
CA ILE A 110 0.58 13.32 -1.05
C ILE A 110 0.32 14.68 -0.39
N ASN A 111 0.93 14.92 0.77
CA ASN A 111 0.74 16.12 1.60
C ASN A 111 -0.71 16.33 2.08
N LYS A 112 -1.51 15.25 2.18
CA LYS A 112 -2.90 15.29 2.69
C LYS A 112 -3.10 14.61 4.04
N GLY A 113 -2.02 14.31 4.77
CA GLY A 113 -2.09 13.62 6.07
C GLY A 113 -2.20 12.10 5.99
N TYR A 114 -2.07 11.53 4.78
CA TYR A 114 -1.96 10.10 4.57
C TYR A 114 -0.60 9.56 5.06
N LYS A 115 -0.52 8.25 5.28
CA LYS A 115 0.75 7.57 5.54
C LYS A 115 0.78 6.18 4.91
N LEU A 116 2.00 5.70 4.66
CA LEU A 116 2.26 4.30 4.39
C LEU A 116 2.50 3.58 5.71
N ARG A 117 1.85 2.43 5.90
CA ARG A 117 2.11 1.53 7.03
C ARG A 117 2.64 0.21 6.50
N PHE A 118 3.73 -0.24 7.10
CA PHE A 118 4.30 -1.55 6.91
C PHE A 118 4.02 -2.37 8.17
N GLU A 119 3.30 -3.46 7.99
CA GLU A 119 3.14 -4.47 9.03
C GLU A 119 4.03 -5.66 8.67
N SER A 120 4.59 -6.33 9.67
CA SER A 120 5.44 -7.50 9.47
C SER A 120 5.10 -8.62 10.46
N ALA A 121 5.18 -9.86 9.99
CA ALA A 121 5.02 -11.05 10.80
C ALA A 121 5.94 -12.16 10.28
N VAL A 122 6.65 -12.82 11.18
CA VAL A 122 7.36 -14.09 10.90
C VAL A 122 6.55 -15.22 11.52
N GLU A 123 6.50 -16.37 10.86
CA GLU A 123 5.82 -17.57 11.36
C GLU A 123 6.26 -17.89 12.78
N ASP A 124 5.28 -18.14 13.67
CA ASP A 124 5.47 -18.42 15.09
C ASP A 124 6.25 -17.37 15.89
N GLN A 125 6.34 -16.13 15.37
CA GLN A 125 6.99 -15.03 16.06
C GLN A 125 6.10 -13.79 16.23
N LYS A 126 6.70 -12.68 16.65
CA LYS A 126 6.01 -11.46 17.05
C LYS A 126 5.48 -10.73 15.82
N TYR A 127 4.18 -10.45 15.79
CA TYR A 127 3.60 -9.55 14.81
C TYR A 127 3.86 -8.09 15.18
N HIS A 128 4.27 -7.28 14.20
CA HIS A 128 4.49 -5.84 14.31
C HIS A 128 3.54 -5.08 13.38
N VAL A 129 2.47 -4.50 13.94
CA VAL A 129 1.49 -3.72 13.15
C VAL A 129 2.07 -2.41 12.59
N ASN A 130 2.94 -1.75 13.37
CA ASN A 130 3.55 -0.48 12.98
C ASN A 130 5.07 -0.66 12.92
N ASP A 131 5.54 -1.61 12.09
CA ASP A 131 6.98 -1.83 11.92
C ASP A 131 7.63 -0.58 11.32
N VAL A 132 7.07 -0.09 10.20
CA VAL A 132 7.44 1.19 9.60
C VAL A 132 6.17 2.00 9.33
N GLU A 133 6.21 3.30 9.64
CA GLU A 133 5.21 4.27 9.20
C GLU A 133 5.90 5.45 8.52
N ILE A 134 5.53 5.74 7.28
CA ILE A 134 6.09 6.83 6.47
C ILE A 134 4.98 7.85 6.22
N PRO A 135 5.07 9.08 6.75
CA PRO A 135 4.16 10.15 6.39
C PRO A 135 4.20 10.39 4.88
N LEU A 136 3.04 10.40 4.22
CA LEU A 136 2.95 10.59 2.78
C LEU A 136 3.11 12.07 2.43
N THR A 137 4.31 12.58 2.68
CA THR A 137 4.77 13.95 2.42
C THR A 137 5.94 13.92 1.46
N THR A 138 6.25 15.04 0.80
CA THR A 138 7.39 15.11 -0.12
C THR A 138 8.69 14.74 0.59
N GLU A 139 8.88 15.22 1.82
CA GLU A 139 10.05 14.95 2.66
C GLU A 139 10.06 13.49 3.14
N GLY A 140 8.94 13.00 3.69
CA GLY A 140 8.84 11.63 4.18
C GLY A 140 9.05 10.57 3.10
N LEU A 141 8.67 10.86 1.85
CA LEU A 141 8.92 9.99 0.70
C LEU A 141 10.38 10.01 0.22
N ALA A 142 11.14 11.07 0.50
CA ALA A 142 12.56 11.18 0.17
C ALA A 142 13.47 10.58 1.25
N ASP A 143 12.98 10.48 2.48
CA ASP A 143 13.75 10.03 3.63
C ASP A 143 13.93 8.51 3.71
N LYS A 144 15.00 8.10 4.41
CA LYS A 144 15.13 6.73 4.91
C LYS A 144 14.39 6.64 6.24
N THR A 145 13.38 5.76 6.29
CA THR A 145 12.62 5.52 7.53
C THR A 145 13.07 4.22 8.18
N GLU A 146 13.56 4.30 9.42
CA GLU A 146 13.94 3.12 10.20
C GLU A 146 12.69 2.37 10.71
N GLY A 147 12.77 1.05 10.74
CA GLY A 147 11.72 0.20 11.30
C GLY A 147 11.92 -0.12 12.77
N LYS A 148 10.91 -0.79 13.33
CA LYS A 148 10.79 -1.08 14.78
C LYS A 148 10.70 -2.58 15.07
N GLY A 149 10.66 -3.41 14.04
CA GLY A 149 10.52 -4.87 14.11
C GLY A 149 11.47 -5.56 13.14
N TYR A 150 10.90 -6.37 12.24
CA TYR A 150 11.66 -7.16 11.27
C TYR A 150 12.22 -6.33 10.13
N ILE A 151 11.65 -5.15 9.86
CA ILE A 151 12.19 -4.22 8.88
C ILE A 151 13.23 -3.34 9.56
N ARG A 152 14.45 -3.32 9.02
CA ARG A 152 15.50 -2.41 9.49
C ARG A 152 15.22 -0.99 9.00
N TYR A 153 15.01 -0.81 7.70
CA TYR A 153 14.60 0.46 7.13
C TYR A 153 13.91 0.30 5.78
N VAL A 154 13.19 1.35 5.38
CA VAL A 154 12.58 1.51 4.05
C VAL A 154 13.13 2.77 3.38
N ARG A 155 13.29 2.71 2.05
CA ARG A 155 13.52 3.87 1.19
C ARG A 155 12.58 3.82 -0.02
N LEU A 156 12.07 4.97 -0.40
CA LEU A 156 11.22 5.14 -1.57
C LEU A 156 11.94 6.03 -2.59
N ASN A 157 11.90 5.65 -3.85
CA ASN A 157 12.39 6.48 -4.95
C ASN A 157 11.33 6.53 -6.04
N LYS A 158 10.94 7.73 -6.46
CA LYS A 158 10.02 7.89 -7.59
C LYS A 158 10.67 7.37 -8.88
N ILE A 159 9.92 6.67 -9.71
CA ILE A 159 10.36 6.10 -11.00
C ILE A 159 9.42 6.47 -12.15
#